data_AF-N4XNM4-F1
#
_entry.id   AF-N4XNM4-F1
#
_cell.length_a   1.000
_cell.length_b   1.000
_cell.length_c   1.000
_cell.angle_alpha   90.00
_cell.angle_beta   90.00
_cell.angle_gamma   90.00
#
_symmetry.space_group_name_H-M   'P 1'
#
loop_
_entity.id
_entity.type
_entity.pdbx_description
1 polymer ?
#
loop_
_entity_poly.entity_id
_entity_poly.type
_entity_poly.pdbx_seq_one_letter_code
_entity_poly.pdbx_strand_id
1 'polypeptide(L)'
;MASNFKIEPLVHPEGKTCKFGAVITGLDLNNFTKETAAQLAKATWEHKLLIVKGQHDLKPKRAWELLQALDPEIINMSDDELADLFHPHQWFRVPDAGLFYFIGKGPQDDPRYGKPGLDMGDTKLSPVYSVPLSDEDFEAGRTRFHVWYMNGYYWRYDITKFTILRPIKFPTEGLDKQTIEWADGSGMTMEVKPGRQAFLDVEQLYEMLSDEEKRMADHSWAEYSYWPYENLKECHYAPNGLGVVTEGKEQPEEELLKLGGASKDWQKRYPLVWVNPVTGKKSFQCIHHLVRRLFIRNGPDETPKVIEDLGEVRKFLDNIQSRIIKPENIWVGPDEEHDLIIFGSHGLLHSNIDYPASWGVRTIHQAFMPTSKPPVGPVPIPDISKQ
;
A
#
# COMPACT_ATOMS: atom_id res chain seq x y z
N MET A 1 27.30 7.29 20.39
CA MET A 1 26.50 8.34 21.05
C MET A 1 25.06 8.14 20.61
N ALA A 2 24.11 8.07 21.54
CA ALA A 2 22.70 7.93 21.18
C ALA A 2 22.30 9.12 20.30
N SER A 3 21.75 8.85 19.12
CA SER A 3 21.26 9.89 18.22
C SER A 3 20.03 10.54 18.87
N ASN A 4 20.19 11.76 19.37
CA ASN A 4 19.11 12.56 19.95
C ASN A 4 18.24 13.17 18.84
N PHE A 5 17.52 12.34 18.09
CA PHE A 5 16.43 12.82 17.24
C PHE A 5 15.10 12.75 18.00
N LYS A 6 14.13 13.56 17.58
CA LYS A 6 12.80 13.59 18.19
C LYS A 6 11.82 12.80 17.34
N ILE A 7 10.91 12.09 18.00
CA ILE A 7 9.76 11.43 17.38
C ILE A 7 8.53 12.06 18.02
N GLU A 8 7.73 12.75 17.22
CA GLU A 8 6.54 13.48 17.69
C GLU A 8 5.32 12.98 16.92
N PRO A 9 4.27 12.45 17.59
CA PRO A 9 3.05 12.03 16.91
C PRO A 9 2.48 13.15 16.04
N LEU A 10 1.93 12.79 14.87
CA LEU A 10 1.30 13.75 13.98
C LEU A 10 0.09 14.38 14.67
N VAL A 11 -0.01 15.70 14.56
CA VAL A 11 -1.22 16.44 14.89
C VAL A 11 -2.09 16.46 13.64
N HIS A 12 -3.21 15.74 13.67
CA HIS A 12 -4.15 15.75 12.56
C HIS A 12 -5.03 17.03 12.61
N PRO A 13 -5.40 17.60 11.45
CA PRO A 13 -6.34 18.71 11.36
C PRO A 13 -7.69 18.41 12.01
N GLU A 14 -8.42 19.47 12.38
CA GLU A 14 -9.80 19.36 12.86
C GLU A 14 -10.68 18.59 11.86
N GLY A 15 -11.58 17.76 12.38
CA GLY A 15 -12.45 16.90 11.57
C GLY A 15 -11.81 15.59 11.12
N LYS A 16 -10.50 15.38 11.34
CA LYS A 16 -9.86 14.07 11.15
C LYS A 16 -9.98 13.19 12.40
N THR A 17 -10.16 11.90 12.17
CA THR A 17 -10.31 10.85 13.19
C THR A 17 -9.20 9.81 13.12
N CYS A 18 -8.37 9.83 12.08
CA CYS A 18 -7.16 9.01 12.02
C CYS A 18 -6.23 9.34 13.21
N LYS A 19 -5.53 8.31 13.73
CA LYS A 19 -4.69 8.40 14.93
C LYS A 19 -3.33 7.75 14.73
N PHE A 20 -2.71 8.03 13.58
CA PHE A 20 -1.45 7.42 13.22
C PHE A 20 -0.49 8.42 12.61
N GLY A 21 0.78 8.08 12.74
CA GLY A 21 1.89 8.77 12.14
C GLY A 21 2.68 9.59 13.15
N ALA A 22 3.96 9.82 12.84
CA ALA A 22 4.85 10.67 13.60
C ALA A 22 5.83 11.42 12.69
N VAL A 23 6.24 12.60 13.11
CA VAL A 23 7.30 13.39 12.49
C VAL A 23 8.60 13.12 13.23
N ILE A 24 9.68 12.97 12.45
CA ILE A 24 11.03 12.82 12.97
C ILE A 24 11.88 14.01 12.57
N THR A 25 12.46 14.67 13.58
CA THR A 25 13.35 15.82 13.40
C THR A 25 14.70 15.61 14.06
N GLY A 26 15.74 16.21 13.49
CA GLY A 26 17.12 16.10 14.01
C GLY A 26 17.83 14.78 13.67
N LEU A 27 17.33 14.02 12.68
CA LEU A 27 17.95 12.78 12.21
C LEU A 27 18.57 12.96 10.82
N ASP A 28 19.87 12.70 10.68
CA ASP A 28 20.54 12.57 9.39
C ASP A 28 20.67 11.09 8.98
N LEU A 29 19.90 10.67 7.98
CA LEU A 29 19.90 9.29 7.50
C LEU A 29 21.19 8.92 6.75
N ASN A 30 22.05 9.87 6.36
CA ASN A 30 23.39 9.51 5.88
C ASN A 30 24.25 8.86 6.98
N ASN A 31 23.93 9.12 8.25
CA ASN A 31 24.71 8.68 9.41
C ASN A 31 23.91 7.77 10.38
N PHE A 32 22.78 7.20 9.94
CA PHE A 32 22.03 6.24 10.79
C PHE A 32 22.90 5.04 11.19
N THR A 33 22.72 4.57 12.42
CA THR A 33 23.32 3.35 12.97
C THR A 33 22.30 2.21 13.06
N LYS A 34 22.74 1.00 13.41
CA LYS A 34 21.83 -0.13 13.65
C LYS A 34 20.81 0.17 14.76
N GLU A 35 21.23 0.88 15.80
CA GLU A 35 20.36 1.32 16.89
C GLU A 35 19.32 2.33 16.41
N THR A 36 19.72 3.23 15.50
CA THR A 36 18.79 4.17 14.87
C THR A 36 17.75 3.42 14.05
N ALA A 37 18.17 2.46 13.21
CA ALA A 37 17.25 1.64 12.42
C ALA A 37 16.28 0.84 13.30
N ALA A 38 16.75 0.26 14.41
CA ALA A 38 15.88 -0.44 15.36
C ALA A 38 14.86 0.49 16.03
N GLN A 39 15.25 1.72 16.39
CA GLN A 39 14.34 2.74 16.91
C GLN A 39 13.28 3.14 15.86
N LEU A 40 13.69 3.33 14.60
CA LEU A 40 12.77 3.64 13.50
C LEU A 40 11.82 2.49 13.21
N ALA A 41 12.28 1.23 13.23
CA ALA A 41 11.42 0.06 13.05
C ALA A 41 10.37 -0.02 14.17
N LYS A 42 10.79 0.12 15.43
CA LYS A 42 9.88 0.16 16.59
C LYS A 42 8.87 1.32 16.48
N ALA A 43 9.35 2.53 16.19
CA ALA A 43 8.50 3.70 16.02
C ALA A 43 7.52 3.53 14.86
N THR A 44 7.92 2.87 13.77
CA THR A 44 7.03 2.56 12.66
C THR A 44 5.95 1.57 13.07
N TRP A 45 6.23 0.60 13.95
CA TRP A 45 5.18 -0.24 14.52
C TRP A 45 4.23 0.50 15.45
N GLU A 46 4.73 1.47 16.22
CA GLU A 46 3.94 2.24 17.20
C GLU A 46 3.08 3.32 16.52
N HIS A 47 3.62 3.98 15.50
CA HIS A 47 2.98 5.10 14.81
C HIS A 47 2.49 4.76 13.40
N LYS A 48 2.79 3.57 12.89
CA LYS A 48 2.43 3.08 11.54
C LYS A 48 3.10 3.81 10.37
N LEU A 49 3.27 5.13 10.46
CA LEU A 49 3.91 5.97 9.45
C LEU A 49 4.89 6.95 10.12
N LEU A 50 6.06 7.16 9.54
CA LEU A 50 7.05 8.12 10.00
C LEU A 50 7.39 9.06 8.84
N ILE A 51 7.43 10.36 9.10
CA ILE A 51 7.94 11.38 8.18
C ILE A 51 9.27 11.88 8.74
N VAL A 52 10.38 11.44 8.17
CA VAL A 52 11.72 11.93 8.52
C VAL A 52 12.00 13.19 7.74
N LYS A 53 12.05 14.33 8.44
CA LYS A 53 12.11 15.66 7.82
C LYS A 53 13.47 15.99 7.24
N GLY A 54 13.48 16.79 6.17
CA GLY A 54 14.67 17.54 5.73
C GLY A 54 15.81 16.71 5.19
N GLN A 55 15.51 15.60 4.50
CA GLN A 55 16.51 14.68 3.92
C GLN A 55 17.00 15.14 2.53
N HIS A 56 17.25 16.46 2.38
CA HIS A 56 17.70 17.09 1.13
C HIS A 56 19.04 16.53 0.63
N ASP A 57 19.91 16.13 1.57
CA ASP A 57 21.24 15.60 1.26
C ASP A 57 21.36 14.09 1.36
N LEU A 58 20.25 13.38 1.50
CA LEU A 58 20.26 11.92 1.57
C LEU A 58 20.81 11.34 0.26
N LYS A 59 21.87 10.54 0.41
CA LYS A 59 22.46 9.78 -0.70
C LYS A 59 21.48 8.67 -1.11
N PRO A 60 21.22 8.44 -2.42
CA PRO A 60 20.22 7.47 -2.87
C PRO A 60 20.38 6.08 -2.22
N LYS A 61 21.61 5.54 -2.19
CA LYS A 61 21.91 4.24 -1.57
C LYS A 61 21.54 4.12 -0.09
N ARG A 62 21.57 5.21 0.68
CA ARG A 62 21.33 5.17 2.13
C ARG A 62 19.89 4.81 2.48
N ALA A 63 18.92 5.19 1.65
CA ALA A 63 17.53 4.78 1.84
C ALA A 63 17.36 3.25 1.67
N TRP A 64 18.11 2.63 0.75
CA TRP A 64 18.15 1.19 0.57
C TRP A 64 18.77 0.46 1.75
N GLU A 65 19.93 0.93 2.21
CA GLU A 65 20.59 0.38 3.40
C GLU A 65 19.70 0.51 4.66
N LEU A 66 18.92 1.60 4.76
CA LEU A 66 17.93 1.78 5.82
C LEU A 66 16.81 0.73 5.70
N LEU A 67 16.24 0.53 4.52
CA LEU A 67 15.17 -0.46 4.31
C LEU A 67 15.62 -1.86 4.75
N GLN A 68 16.83 -2.28 4.37
CA GLN A 68 17.41 -3.55 4.80
C GLN A 68 17.64 -3.62 6.31
N ALA A 69 17.98 -2.48 6.95
CA ALA A 69 18.18 -2.43 8.39
C ALA A 69 16.87 -2.42 9.19
N LEU A 70 15.76 -1.92 8.61
CA LEU A 70 14.42 -1.96 9.21
C LEU A 70 13.87 -3.39 9.26
N ASP A 71 14.12 -4.20 8.23
CA ASP A 71 13.75 -5.61 8.19
C ASP A 71 14.98 -6.52 7.99
N PRO A 72 15.58 -7.03 9.07
CA PRO A 72 16.68 -7.99 8.98
C PRO A 72 16.32 -9.30 8.25
N GLU A 73 15.03 -9.56 8.01
CA GLU A 73 14.49 -10.78 7.40
C GLU A 73 14.02 -10.55 5.96
N ILE A 74 14.36 -9.39 5.41
CA ILE A 74 14.13 -9.00 4.02
C ILE A 74 14.74 -10.04 3.07
N ILE A 75 13.97 -10.44 2.08
CA ILE A 75 14.45 -11.32 1.01
C ILE A 75 15.13 -10.42 -0.01
N ASN A 76 16.46 -10.48 -0.07
CA ASN A 76 17.23 -9.81 -1.11
C ASN A 76 17.05 -10.57 -2.42
N MET A 77 16.74 -9.83 -3.48
CA MET A 77 16.61 -10.34 -4.84
C MET A 77 17.49 -9.53 -5.78
N SER A 78 17.79 -10.11 -6.94
CA SER A 78 18.31 -9.36 -8.07
C SER A 78 17.22 -8.47 -8.69
N ASP A 79 17.64 -7.52 -9.54
CA ASP A 79 16.73 -6.70 -10.33
C ASP A 79 15.81 -7.56 -11.21
N ASP A 80 16.35 -8.58 -11.87
CA ASP A 80 15.62 -9.47 -12.79
C ASP A 80 14.57 -10.29 -12.02
N GLU A 81 14.95 -10.83 -10.86
CA GLU A 81 14.04 -11.59 -10.00
C GLU A 81 12.86 -10.75 -9.51
N LEU A 82 13.09 -9.46 -9.22
CA LEU A 82 12.04 -8.54 -8.81
C LEU A 82 11.15 -8.11 -9.98
N ALA A 83 11.72 -7.86 -11.14
CA ALA A 83 10.99 -7.49 -12.35
C ALA A 83 10.04 -8.62 -12.82
N ASP A 84 10.50 -9.87 -12.75
CA ASP A 84 9.71 -11.05 -13.11
C ASP A 84 8.43 -11.21 -12.27
N LEU A 85 8.41 -10.66 -11.04
CA LEU A 85 7.23 -10.74 -10.17
C LEU A 85 6.08 -9.83 -10.60
N PHE A 86 6.35 -8.82 -11.43
CA PHE A 86 5.37 -7.82 -11.85
C PHE A 86 5.14 -7.81 -13.37
N HIS A 87 5.52 -8.88 -14.08
CA HIS A 87 5.40 -8.94 -15.54
C HIS A 87 3.98 -8.61 -16.06
N PRO A 88 3.84 -7.86 -17.18
CA PRO A 88 4.84 -7.07 -17.89
C PRO A 88 4.79 -5.59 -17.46
N HIS A 89 5.08 -5.27 -16.20
CA HIS A 89 5.18 -3.86 -15.77
C HIS A 89 6.63 -3.41 -15.87
N GLN A 90 6.89 -2.45 -16.76
CA GLN A 90 8.19 -1.78 -16.83
C GLN A 90 8.36 -0.89 -15.60
N TRP A 91 9.24 -1.30 -14.70
CA TRP A 91 9.66 -0.49 -13.57
C TRP A 91 11.00 0.16 -13.88
N PHE A 92 11.12 1.45 -13.57
CA PHE A 92 12.35 2.18 -13.84
C PHE A 92 13.15 2.33 -12.56
N ARG A 93 14.31 1.68 -12.52
CA ARG A 93 15.22 1.76 -11.38
C ARG A 93 15.86 3.14 -11.26
N VAL A 94 15.94 3.63 -10.02
CA VAL A 94 16.65 4.85 -9.65
C VAL A 94 18.17 4.58 -9.62
N PRO A 95 19.00 5.37 -10.32
CA PRO A 95 20.45 5.22 -10.30
C PRO A 95 21.04 5.25 -8.88
N ASP A 96 22.00 4.36 -8.61
CA ASP A 96 22.76 4.28 -7.35
C ASP A 96 21.92 4.15 -6.06
N ALA A 97 20.66 3.73 -6.17
CA ALA A 97 19.70 3.73 -5.06
C ALA A 97 19.31 2.34 -4.56
N GLY A 98 20.03 1.27 -4.91
CA GLY A 98 19.57 -0.10 -4.61
C GLY A 98 18.33 -0.46 -5.43
N LEU A 99 17.38 -1.19 -4.85
CA LEU A 99 16.10 -1.57 -5.51
C LEU A 99 15.01 -0.51 -5.31
N PHE A 100 15.36 0.77 -5.50
CA PHE A 100 14.39 1.85 -5.56
C PHE A 100 13.95 2.09 -7.01
N TYR A 101 12.66 2.36 -7.17
CA TYR A 101 12.02 2.60 -8.46
C TYR A 101 11.33 3.96 -8.51
N PHE A 102 11.27 4.53 -9.71
CA PHE A 102 10.52 5.75 -9.97
C PHE A 102 9.03 5.46 -9.99
N ILE A 103 8.27 6.26 -9.25
CA ILE A 103 6.81 6.35 -9.35
C ILE A 103 6.47 7.81 -9.65
N GLY A 104 5.82 8.08 -10.78
CA GLY A 104 5.69 9.44 -11.25
C GLY A 104 5.02 9.58 -12.61
N LYS A 105 5.09 10.80 -13.14
CA LYS A 105 4.70 11.17 -14.50
C LYS A 105 5.70 12.16 -15.05
N GLY A 106 5.81 12.20 -16.38
CA GLY A 106 6.64 13.12 -17.12
C GLY A 106 8.15 12.84 -17.01
N PRO A 107 8.97 13.77 -17.52
CA PRO A 107 10.43 13.63 -17.57
C PRO A 107 11.06 13.55 -16.18
N GLN A 108 11.99 12.63 -15.98
CA GLN A 108 12.69 12.38 -14.71
C GLN A 108 14.10 12.97 -14.73
N ASP A 109 14.22 14.27 -15.03
CA ASP A 109 15.50 14.93 -15.31
C ASP A 109 16.14 15.61 -14.09
N ASP A 110 15.72 15.29 -12.86
CA ASP A 110 16.36 15.84 -11.66
C ASP A 110 17.88 15.53 -11.67
N PRO A 111 18.78 16.53 -11.53
CA PRO A 111 20.22 16.33 -11.71
C PRO A 111 20.87 15.36 -10.72
N ARG A 112 20.26 15.15 -9.54
CA ARG A 112 20.83 14.35 -8.46
C ARG A 112 20.07 13.05 -8.23
N TYR A 113 18.78 13.06 -8.48
CA TYR A 113 17.85 12.00 -8.12
C TYR A 113 17.11 11.43 -9.33
N GLY A 114 17.18 12.08 -10.50
CA GLY A 114 16.54 11.65 -11.72
C GLY A 114 17.34 10.59 -12.49
N LYS A 115 16.82 10.30 -13.69
CA LYS A 115 17.46 9.48 -14.72
C LYS A 115 17.31 10.23 -16.06
N PRO A 116 18.31 11.03 -16.47
CA PRO A 116 18.22 11.83 -17.69
C PRO A 116 17.79 10.99 -18.91
N GLY A 117 16.80 11.50 -19.64
CA GLY A 117 16.21 10.83 -20.81
C GLY A 117 15.15 9.77 -20.49
N LEU A 118 14.82 9.55 -19.21
CA LEU A 118 13.63 8.80 -18.83
C LEU A 118 12.41 9.74 -18.80
N ASP A 119 11.37 9.36 -19.51
CA ASP A 119 10.03 9.97 -19.40
C ASP A 119 9.03 8.89 -19.00
N MET A 120 8.31 9.13 -17.89
CA MET A 120 7.28 8.22 -17.38
C MET A 120 5.91 8.41 -18.03
N GLY A 121 5.79 9.32 -19.00
CA GLY A 121 4.56 9.58 -19.74
C GLY A 121 3.48 10.27 -18.91
N ASP A 122 2.26 10.26 -19.43
CA ASP A 122 1.09 11.02 -18.93
C ASP A 122 -0.10 10.13 -18.54
N THR A 123 0.12 8.82 -18.38
CA THR A 123 -0.92 7.81 -18.14
C THR A 123 -1.94 8.27 -17.10
N LYS A 124 -3.22 8.20 -17.46
CA LYS A 124 -4.36 8.53 -16.60
C LYS A 124 -4.94 7.26 -15.99
N LEU A 125 -5.41 7.34 -14.75
CA LEU A 125 -6.12 6.24 -14.09
C LEU A 125 -7.59 6.15 -14.51
N SER A 126 -8.15 7.18 -15.14
CA SER A 126 -9.57 7.18 -15.56
C SER A 126 -10.03 5.90 -16.28
N PRO A 127 -9.27 5.34 -17.26
CA PRO A 127 -9.67 4.15 -17.99
C PRO A 127 -9.75 2.88 -17.14
N VAL A 128 -9.10 2.81 -15.96
CA VAL A 128 -9.12 1.62 -15.12
C VAL A 128 -10.29 1.59 -14.13
N TYR A 129 -11.09 2.66 -14.04
CA TYR A 129 -12.27 2.70 -13.18
C TYR A 129 -13.51 2.14 -13.88
N SER A 130 -14.37 1.47 -13.12
CA SER A 130 -15.63 0.91 -13.63
C SER A 130 -16.64 2.00 -14.03
N VAL A 131 -16.53 3.16 -13.38
CA VAL A 131 -17.15 4.40 -13.80
C VAL A 131 -15.99 5.32 -14.22
N PRO A 132 -15.75 5.59 -15.50
CA PRO A 132 -14.66 6.48 -15.89
C PRO A 132 -14.87 7.92 -15.38
N LEU A 133 -13.77 8.66 -15.18
CA LEU A 133 -13.78 10.10 -14.92
C LEU A 133 -13.61 10.86 -16.23
N SER A 134 -14.44 11.87 -16.50
CA SER A 134 -14.32 12.64 -17.75
C SER A 134 -12.99 13.40 -17.80
N ASP A 135 -12.45 13.61 -19.01
CA ASP A 135 -11.22 14.40 -19.17
C ASP A 135 -11.43 15.85 -18.70
N GLU A 136 -12.61 16.44 -18.93
CA GLU A 136 -12.94 17.79 -18.47
C GLU A 136 -12.88 17.89 -16.94
N ASP A 137 -13.52 16.96 -16.23
CA ASP A 137 -13.48 16.91 -14.77
C ASP A 137 -12.06 16.67 -14.24
N PHE A 138 -11.32 15.77 -14.88
CA PHE A 138 -9.95 15.46 -14.50
C PHE A 138 -9.03 16.68 -14.63
N GLU A 139 -9.05 17.37 -15.78
CA GLU A 139 -8.27 18.60 -16.01
C GLU A 139 -8.74 19.75 -15.10
N ALA A 140 -10.02 19.78 -14.70
CA ALA A 140 -10.55 20.69 -13.69
C ALA A 140 -10.14 20.35 -12.24
N GLY A 141 -9.34 19.30 -12.04
CA GLY A 141 -8.81 18.92 -10.74
C GLY A 141 -9.67 17.96 -9.94
N ARG A 142 -10.58 17.21 -10.59
CA ARG A 142 -11.20 16.05 -9.98
C ARG A 142 -10.32 14.82 -10.13
N THR A 143 -10.34 13.95 -9.15
CA THR A 143 -9.57 12.69 -9.18
C THR A 143 -10.22 11.66 -8.27
N ARG A 144 -9.65 10.46 -8.23
CA ARG A 144 -10.12 9.32 -7.43
C ARG A 144 -8.95 8.54 -6.86
N PHE A 145 -9.23 7.72 -5.85
CA PHE A 145 -8.26 6.74 -5.37
C PHE A 145 -8.07 5.67 -6.44
N HIS A 146 -6.82 5.25 -6.68
CA HIS A 146 -6.55 4.15 -7.60
C HIS A 146 -7.15 2.84 -7.08
N VAL A 147 -6.55 2.31 -6.01
CA VAL A 147 -7.00 1.14 -5.26
C VAL A 147 -6.44 1.26 -3.85
N TRP A 148 -7.14 0.78 -2.84
CA TRP A 148 -6.62 0.62 -1.49
C TRP A 148 -5.89 -0.71 -1.38
N TYR A 149 -4.58 -0.64 -1.17
CA TYR A 149 -3.72 -1.81 -1.17
C TYR A 149 -2.59 -1.67 -0.16
N MET A 150 -1.83 -2.74 -0.02
CA MET A 150 -0.59 -2.77 0.72
C MET A 150 0.49 -3.33 -0.21
N ASN A 151 1.72 -2.82 -0.11
CA ASN A 151 2.81 -3.32 -0.94
C ASN A 151 3.14 -4.76 -0.58
N GLY A 152 3.16 -5.63 -1.58
CA GLY A 152 3.38 -7.05 -1.41
C GLY A 152 3.08 -7.81 -2.69
N TYR A 153 3.37 -9.11 -2.68
CA TYR A 153 3.29 -9.96 -3.86
C TYR A 153 2.07 -10.90 -3.82
N TYR A 154 1.62 -11.26 -2.60
CA TYR A 154 0.45 -12.12 -2.34
C TYR A 154 0.50 -13.48 -3.05
N TRP A 155 1.69 -13.84 -3.52
CA TRP A 155 1.98 -14.97 -4.37
C TRP A 155 3.48 -15.22 -4.37
N ARG A 156 3.91 -16.46 -4.20
CA ARG A 156 5.33 -16.91 -4.14
C ARG A 156 6.11 -16.33 -2.96
N TYR A 157 6.15 -15.01 -2.85
CA TYR A 157 6.75 -14.26 -1.76
C TYR A 157 5.69 -13.65 -0.86
N ASP A 158 6.05 -13.45 0.40
CA ASP A 158 5.18 -12.83 1.38
C ASP A 158 5.10 -11.32 1.21
N ILE A 159 4.22 -10.71 1.98
CA ILE A 159 4.00 -9.27 2.00
C ILE A 159 5.22 -8.51 2.55
N THR A 160 5.31 -7.23 2.25
CA THR A 160 6.36 -6.37 2.80
C THR A 160 6.02 -5.95 4.23
N LYS A 161 7.02 -5.83 5.12
CA LYS A 161 6.86 -5.21 6.45
C LYS A 161 6.91 -3.69 6.40
N PHE A 162 7.91 -3.12 5.73
CA PHE A 162 8.15 -1.68 5.65
C PHE A 162 8.30 -1.22 4.20
N THR A 163 7.68 -0.10 3.88
CA THR A 163 7.89 0.62 2.62
C THR A 163 8.58 1.94 2.90
N ILE A 164 9.49 2.34 2.02
CA ILE A 164 10.02 3.70 1.99
C ILE A 164 9.55 4.42 0.74
N LEU A 165 9.07 5.65 0.93
CA LEU A 165 8.85 6.63 -0.13
C LEU A 165 9.73 7.83 0.09
N ARG A 166 10.31 8.34 -0.99
CA ARG A 166 11.05 9.58 -0.98
C ARG A 166 10.49 10.49 -2.06
N PRO A 167 9.68 11.48 -1.67
CA PRO A 167 9.27 12.52 -2.60
C PRO A 167 10.46 13.37 -3.00
N ILE A 168 10.73 13.44 -4.30
CA ILE A 168 11.75 14.32 -4.88
C ILE A 168 11.08 15.53 -5.49
N LYS A 169 9.99 15.30 -6.24
CA LYS A 169 9.24 16.37 -6.91
C LYS A 169 7.74 16.11 -6.84
N PHE A 170 6.99 17.14 -6.47
CA PHE A 170 5.53 17.18 -6.59
C PHE A 170 5.09 18.08 -7.76
N PRO A 171 3.93 17.75 -8.38
CA PRO A 171 3.33 18.60 -9.41
C PRO A 171 2.79 19.88 -8.75
N THR A 172 3.30 21.02 -9.20
CA THR A 172 3.04 22.35 -8.59
C THR A 172 2.65 23.42 -9.62
N GLU A 173 2.50 23.05 -10.89
CA GLU A 173 2.17 23.98 -11.99
C GLU A 173 0.66 24.17 -12.16
N GLY A 174 -0.14 23.27 -11.59
CA GLY A 174 -1.60 23.33 -11.61
C GLY A 174 -2.22 23.99 -10.38
N LEU A 175 -3.37 23.47 -9.95
CA LEU A 175 -4.06 23.95 -8.76
C LEU A 175 -3.33 23.49 -7.48
N ASP A 176 -3.37 24.31 -6.43
CA ASP A 176 -2.82 23.96 -5.11
C ASP A 176 -3.52 22.75 -4.47
N LYS A 177 -4.75 22.45 -4.92
CA LYS A 177 -5.59 21.36 -4.43
C LYS A 177 -6.33 20.68 -5.58
N GLN A 178 -6.59 19.39 -5.39
CA GLN A 178 -7.52 18.59 -6.20
C GLN A 178 -8.61 17.98 -5.32
N THR A 179 -9.75 17.70 -5.92
CA THR A 179 -10.90 17.10 -5.26
C THR A 179 -10.96 15.62 -5.58
N ILE A 180 -10.80 14.79 -4.56
CA ILE A 180 -11.11 13.37 -4.66
C ILE A 180 -12.63 13.19 -4.53
N GLU A 181 -13.24 12.40 -5.42
CA GLU A 181 -14.62 11.96 -5.30
C GLU A 181 -14.71 10.43 -5.15
N TRP A 182 -15.66 9.94 -4.34
CA TRP A 182 -15.87 8.50 -4.18
C TRP A 182 -16.62 7.89 -5.37
N ALA A 183 -17.51 8.67 -5.99
CA ALA A 183 -18.37 8.26 -7.10
C ALA A 183 -19.08 6.89 -6.91
N ASP A 184 -19.42 6.55 -5.67
CA ASP A 184 -20.14 5.34 -5.26
C ASP A 184 -21.59 5.63 -4.81
N GLY A 185 -22.11 6.81 -5.16
CA GLY A 185 -23.44 7.28 -4.77
C GLY A 185 -23.49 7.98 -3.41
N SER A 186 -22.41 7.95 -2.60
CA SER A 186 -22.37 8.62 -1.30
C SER A 186 -22.31 10.15 -1.37
N GLY A 187 -21.88 10.70 -2.51
CA GLY A 187 -21.61 12.14 -2.67
C GLY A 187 -20.39 12.63 -1.88
N MET A 188 -19.59 11.73 -1.29
CA MET A 188 -18.41 12.08 -0.51
C MET A 188 -17.30 12.63 -1.40
N THR A 189 -16.65 13.68 -0.90
CA THR A 189 -15.47 14.29 -1.50
C THR A 189 -14.45 14.68 -0.43
N MET A 190 -13.19 14.84 -0.84
CA MET A 190 -12.16 15.45 0.01
C MET A 190 -11.14 16.22 -0.83
N GLU A 191 -10.67 17.35 -0.32
CA GLU A 191 -9.58 18.09 -0.95
C GLU A 191 -8.21 17.58 -0.50
N VAL A 192 -7.28 17.49 -1.44
CA VAL A 192 -5.88 17.08 -1.18
C VAL A 192 -4.91 17.90 -2.03
N LYS A 193 -3.64 17.95 -1.62
CA LYS A 193 -2.58 18.44 -2.50
C LYS A 193 -2.32 17.43 -3.63
N PRO A 194 -1.96 17.87 -4.85
CA PRO A 194 -1.65 16.97 -5.96
C PRO A 194 -0.38 16.14 -5.74
N GLY A 195 -0.30 14.99 -6.41
CA GLY A 195 0.86 14.09 -6.39
C GLY A 195 1.08 13.33 -5.07
N ARG A 196 0.16 13.40 -4.12
CA ARG A 196 0.26 12.75 -2.80
C ARG A 196 -0.21 11.29 -2.80
N GLN A 197 0.13 10.58 -1.74
CA GLN A 197 -0.42 9.25 -1.45
C GLN A 197 -1.36 9.35 -0.25
N ALA A 198 -2.45 8.60 -0.31
CA ALA A 198 -3.39 8.47 0.78
C ALA A 198 -3.07 7.25 1.64
N PHE A 199 -3.31 7.37 2.95
CA PHE A 199 -3.11 6.31 3.94
C PHE A 199 -4.33 6.15 4.83
N LEU A 200 -4.58 4.92 5.26
CA LEU A 200 -5.74 4.57 6.08
C LEU A 200 -5.37 3.47 7.08
N ASP A 201 -5.83 3.64 8.33
CA ASP A 201 -5.50 2.77 9.46
C ASP A 201 -6.46 1.59 9.60
N VAL A 202 -5.95 0.39 9.36
CA VAL A 202 -6.74 -0.85 9.47
C VAL A 202 -6.86 -1.39 10.89
N GLU A 203 -6.08 -0.86 11.83
CA GLU A 203 -6.33 -1.05 13.27
C GLU A 203 -7.61 -0.32 13.67
N GLN A 204 -7.79 0.92 13.19
CA GLN A 204 -9.01 1.69 13.42
C GLN A 204 -10.23 0.99 12.82
N LEU A 205 -10.09 0.38 11.63
CA LEU A 205 -11.15 -0.45 11.05
C LEU A 205 -11.52 -1.64 11.95
N TYR A 206 -10.54 -2.33 12.54
CA TYR A 206 -10.80 -3.42 13.47
C TYR A 206 -11.57 -2.93 14.71
N GLU A 207 -11.22 -1.76 15.25
CA GLU A 207 -11.91 -1.17 16.39
C GLU A 207 -13.41 -0.91 16.11
N MET A 208 -13.76 -0.57 14.86
CA MET A 208 -15.14 -0.35 14.40
C MET A 208 -15.98 -1.62 14.28
N LEU A 209 -15.38 -2.81 14.34
CA LEU A 209 -16.10 -4.08 14.28
C LEU A 209 -16.87 -4.31 15.59
N SER A 210 -18.06 -4.89 15.49
CA SER A 210 -18.78 -5.45 16.64
C SER A 210 -18.02 -6.62 17.26
N ASP A 211 -18.34 -7.00 18.50
CA ASP A 211 -17.67 -8.12 19.17
C ASP A 211 -17.84 -9.45 18.42
N GLU A 212 -18.99 -9.65 17.77
CA GLU A 212 -19.24 -10.80 16.91
C GLU A 212 -18.36 -10.77 15.66
N GLU A 213 -18.26 -9.62 14.99
CA GLU A 213 -17.39 -9.46 13.83
C GLU A 213 -15.91 -9.62 14.20
N LYS A 214 -15.47 -9.09 15.35
CA LYS A 214 -14.10 -9.28 15.87
C LYS A 214 -13.82 -10.76 16.10
N ARG A 215 -14.75 -11.47 16.76
CA ARG A 215 -14.63 -12.91 16.98
C ARG A 215 -14.52 -13.64 15.65
N MET A 216 -15.39 -13.36 14.68
CA MET A 216 -15.33 -13.98 13.36
C MET A 216 -14.00 -13.67 12.65
N ALA A 217 -13.60 -12.41 12.58
CA ALA A 217 -12.41 -11.98 11.85
C ALA A 217 -11.13 -12.55 12.46
N ASP A 218 -11.04 -12.63 13.79
CA ASP A 218 -9.90 -13.20 14.52
C ASP A 218 -9.64 -14.67 14.17
N HIS A 219 -10.68 -15.42 13.76
CA HIS A 219 -10.58 -16.85 13.47
C HIS A 219 -10.59 -17.18 11.97
N SER A 220 -10.77 -16.17 11.11
CA SER A 220 -10.99 -16.33 9.68
C SER A 220 -9.74 -15.95 8.88
N TRP A 221 -9.65 -16.41 7.63
CA TRP A 221 -8.53 -16.10 6.73
C TRP A 221 -8.97 -15.91 5.28
N ALA A 222 -8.12 -15.23 4.53
CA ALA A 222 -8.25 -15.06 3.08
C ALA A 222 -7.22 -15.92 2.36
N GLU A 223 -7.62 -16.45 1.20
CA GLU A 223 -6.75 -17.07 0.21
C GLU A 223 -6.69 -16.18 -1.02
N TYR A 224 -5.48 -15.94 -1.53
CA TYR A 224 -5.23 -15.00 -2.61
C TYR A 224 -5.17 -15.68 -3.98
N SER A 225 -5.48 -14.90 -5.03
CA SER A 225 -5.46 -15.35 -6.43
C SER A 225 -4.05 -15.77 -6.87
N TYR A 226 -4.02 -16.68 -7.86
CA TYR A 226 -2.80 -17.01 -8.59
C TYR A 226 -2.35 -15.82 -9.40
N TRP A 227 -1.05 -15.48 -9.32
CA TRP A 227 -0.48 -14.34 -10.04
C TRP A 227 -1.40 -13.09 -10.01
N PRO A 228 -1.66 -12.56 -8.80
CA PRO A 228 -2.88 -11.81 -8.50
C PRO A 228 -3.04 -10.52 -9.33
N TYR A 229 -1.95 -9.89 -9.75
CA TYR A 229 -2.01 -8.70 -10.61
C TYR A 229 -2.34 -9.03 -12.08
N GLU A 230 -1.79 -10.12 -12.62
CA GLU A 230 -2.12 -10.60 -13.97
C GLU A 230 -3.57 -11.12 -14.02
N ASN A 231 -4.04 -11.73 -12.92
CA ASN A 231 -5.44 -12.15 -12.77
C ASN A 231 -6.44 -11.00 -12.97
N LEU A 232 -6.06 -9.76 -12.64
CA LEU A 232 -6.95 -8.61 -12.65
C LEU A 232 -6.71 -7.63 -13.80
N LYS A 233 -5.82 -7.94 -14.75
CA LYS A 233 -5.39 -6.96 -15.77
C LYS A 233 -6.52 -6.36 -16.61
N GLU A 234 -7.61 -7.11 -16.81
CA GLU A 234 -8.79 -6.67 -17.57
C GLU A 234 -9.95 -6.20 -16.67
N CYS A 235 -9.77 -6.24 -15.34
CA CYS A 235 -10.78 -5.84 -14.37
C CYS A 235 -10.74 -4.33 -14.11
N HIS A 236 -11.90 -3.77 -13.80
CA HIS A 236 -12.04 -2.35 -13.46
C HIS A 236 -12.13 -2.15 -11.96
N TYR A 237 -11.41 -1.15 -11.46
CA TYR A 237 -11.44 -0.74 -10.06
C TYR A 237 -12.74 0.01 -9.72
N ALA A 238 -13.22 -0.18 -8.48
CA ALA A 238 -14.28 0.65 -7.94
C ALA A 238 -13.79 2.10 -7.80
N PRO A 239 -14.64 3.11 -8.09
CA PRO A 239 -14.19 4.51 -8.11
C PRO A 239 -13.78 5.07 -6.74
N ASN A 240 -14.20 4.44 -5.63
CA ASN A 240 -13.75 4.78 -4.28
C ASN A 240 -12.42 4.08 -3.90
N GLY A 241 -11.83 3.32 -4.83
CA GLY A 241 -10.61 2.54 -4.66
C GLY A 241 -10.80 1.22 -3.91
N LEU A 242 -12.02 0.86 -3.47
CA LEU A 242 -12.25 -0.39 -2.74
C LEU A 242 -12.32 -1.60 -3.69
N GLY A 243 -11.14 -2.01 -4.14
CA GLY A 243 -10.94 -3.17 -5.00
C GLY A 243 -11.55 -3.05 -6.39
N VAL A 244 -12.01 -4.17 -6.96
CA VAL A 244 -12.52 -4.27 -8.33
C VAL A 244 -14.00 -4.65 -8.35
N VAL A 245 -14.71 -4.27 -9.42
CA VAL A 245 -16.11 -4.64 -9.60
C VAL A 245 -16.28 -6.08 -10.07
N THR A 246 -17.44 -6.69 -9.80
CA THR A 246 -17.77 -8.05 -10.27
C THR A 246 -18.33 -8.02 -11.68
N GLU A 247 -17.44 -8.20 -12.65
CA GLU A 247 -17.74 -8.18 -14.08
C GLU A 247 -17.26 -9.42 -14.84
N GLY A 248 -16.65 -10.38 -14.16
CA GLY A 248 -16.22 -11.66 -14.76
C GLY A 248 -15.07 -11.53 -15.78
N LYS A 249 -14.19 -10.53 -15.59
CA LYS A 249 -13.03 -10.26 -16.45
C LYS A 249 -11.70 -10.79 -15.89
N GLU A 250 -11.76 -11.44 -14.74
CA GLU A 250 -10.60 -12.07 -14.11
C GLU A 250 -10.01 -13.13 -15.05
N GLN A 251 -8.70 -13.16 -15.21
CA GLN A 251 -8.04 -14.18 -16.05
C GLN A 251 -8.26 -15.57 -15.44
N PRO A 252 -8.66 -16.58 -16.24
CA PRO A 252 -8.82 -17.95 -15.74
C PRO A 252 -7.51 -18.51 -15.18
N GLU A 253 -7.63 -19.29 -14.11
CA GLU A 253 -6.49 -19.94 -13.46
C GLU A 253 -5.65 -20.78 -14.45
N GLU A 254 -6.31 -21.51 -15.35
CA GLU A 254 -5.66 -22.37 -16.32
C GLU A 254 -4.78 -21.58 -17.29
N GLU A 255 -5.18 -20.36 -17.65
CA GLU A 255 -4.39 -19.49 -18.51
C GLU A 255 -3.21 -18.87 -17.76
N LEU A 256 -3.41 -18.45 -16.51
CA LEU A 256 -2.33 -17.92 -15.67
C LEU A 256 -1.22 -18.95 -15.43
N LEU A 257 -1.58 -20.22 -15.22
CA LEU A 257 -0.60 -21.30 -15.02
C LEU A 257 0.17 -21.63 -16.30
N LYS A 258 -0.40 -21.41 -17.50
CA LYS A 258 0.29 -21.62 -18.78
C LYS A 258 1.37 -20.57 -19.07
N LEU A 259 1.25 -19.37 -18.50
CA LEU A 259 2.21 -18.28 -18.68
C LEU A 259 3.57 -18.56 -18.01
N GLY A 260 3.74 -19.67 -17.29
CA GLY A 260 5.03 -20.15 -16.77
C GLY A 260 5.53 -19.43 -15.51
N GLY A 261 4.87 -18.36 -15.07
CA GLY A 261 5.21 -17.58 -13.87
C GLY A 261 4.44 -17.96 -12.60
N ALA A 262 3.56 -18.97 -12.65
CA ALA A 262 2.70 -19.36 -11.54
C ALA A 262 2.73 -20.88 -11.25
N SER A 263 2.90 -21.26 -9.98
CA SER A 263 2.72 -22.62 -9.45
C SER A 263 1.75 -22.64 -8.27
N LYS A 264 0.76 -23.54 -8.25
CA LYS A 264 -0.23 -23.67 -7.15
C LYS A 264 0.38 -23.73 -5.75
N ASP A 265 1.59 -24.28 -5.62
CA ASP A 265 2.31 -24.42 -4.35
C ASP A 265 2.72 -23.07 -3.72
N TRP A 266 2.66 -21.98 -4.50
CA TRP A 266 3.01 -20.63 -4.06
C TRP A 266 1.85 -19.84 -3.50
N GLN A 267 0.67 -20.47 -3.36
CA GLN A 267 -0.53 -19.80 -2.89
C GLN A 267 -0.41 -19.31 -1.47
N LYS A 268 -0.80 -18.04 -1.29
CA LYS A 268 -0.75 -17.38 0.01
C LYS A 268 -2.11 -17.40 0.65
N ARG A 269 -2.09 -17.66 1.95
CA ARG A 269 -3.22 -17.51 2.86
C ARG A 269 -2.77 -16.64 4.01
N TYR A 270 -3.56 -15.63 4.33
CA TYR A 270 -3.29 -14.74 5.47
C TYR A 270 -4.53 -14.62 6.35
N PRO A 271 -4.35 -14.51 7.68
CA PRO A 271 -5.46 -14.21 8.59
C PRO A 271 -6.17 -12.91 8.16
N LEU A 272 -7.46 -12.78 8.43
CA LEU A 272 -8.15 -11.50 8.21
C LEU A 272 -7.71 -10.44 9.23
N VAL A 273 -7.21 -10.86 10.39
CA VAL A 273 -6.72 -9.98 11.45
C VAL A 273 -5.25 -10.23 11.71
N TRP A 274 -4.43 -9.18 11.62
CA TRP A 274 -3.00 -9.25 11.90
C TRP A 274 -2.68 -8.59 13.24
N VAL A 275 -1.73 -9.17 13.96
CA VAL A 275 -1.27 -8.68 15.26
C VAL A 275 0.02 -7.92 15.07
N ASN A 276 0.03 -6.66 15.51
CA ASN A 276 1.21 -5.83 15.53
C ASN A 276 2.25 -6.44 16.49
N PRO A 277 3.47 -6.77 16.04
CA PRO A 277 4.45 -7.50 16.85
C PRO A 277 5.05 -6.68 18.00
N VAL A 278 4.87 -5.35 17.99
CA VAL A 278 5.37 -4.46 19.06
C VAL A 278 4.25 -4.04 20.00
N THR A 279 3.10 -3.64 19.46
CA THR A 279 2.01 -3.08 20.28
C THR A 279 0.96 -4.11 20.69
N GLY A 280 0.92 -5.29 20.06
CA GLY A 280 -0.11 -6.31 20.27
C GLY A 280 -1.50 -5.93 19.73
N LYS A 281 -1.63 -4.76 19.10
CA LYS A 281 -2.89 -4.27 18.53
C LYS A 281 -3.27 -5.08 17.28
N LYS A 282 -4.57 -5.21 17.04
CA LYS A 282 -5.15 -6.02 15.96
C LYS A 282 -5.62 -5.13 14.81
N SER A 283 -5.33 -5.54 13.59
CA SER A 283 -5.71 -4.82 12.36
C SER A 283 -6.50 -5.73 11.44
N PHE A 284 -7.67 -5.28 10.95
CA PHE A 284 -8.42 -6.01 9.92
C PHE A 284 -7.73 -5.77 8.57
N GLN A 285 -6.84 -6.68 8.17
CA GLN A 285 -5.94 -6.47 7.04
C GLN A 285 -6.15 -7.56 6.00
N CYS A 286 -6.81 -7.17 4.91
CA CYS A 286 -7.19 -8.04 3.81
C CYS A 286 -7.19 -7.22 2.51
N ILE A 287 -6.50 -7.70 1.47
CA ILE A 287 -6.35 -6.92 0.22
C ILE A 287 -7.46 -7.27 -0.74
N HIS A 288 -8.55 -6.51 -0.62
CA HIS A 288 -9.85 -6.74 -1.27
C HIS A 288 -9.78 -7.35 -2.67
N HIS A 289 -9.18 -6.64 -3.62
CA HIS A 289 -9.17 -7.04 -5.03
C HIS A 289 -8.44 -8.35 -5.31
N LEU A 290 -7.48 -8.76 -4.46
CA LEU A 290 -6.64 -9.94 -4.70
C LEU A 290 -7.17 -11.21 -4.02
N VAL A 291 -8.26 -11.12 -3.25
CA VAL A 291 -8.84 -12.27 -2.54
C VAL A 291 -9.62 -13.14 -3.50
N ARG A 292 -9.26 -14.43 -3.53
CA ARG A 292 -9.96 -15.46 -4.29
C ARG A 292 -11.05 -16.14 -3.45
N ARG A 293 -10.75 -16.45 -2.19
CA ARG A 293 -11.66 -17.14 -1.27
C ARG A 293 -11.53 -16.61 0.14
N LEU A 294 -12.64 -16.65 0.87
CA LEU A 294 -12.68 -16.40 2.30
C LEU A 294 -13.07 -17.67 3.04
N PHE A 295 -12.44 -17.88 4.19
CA PHE A 295 -12.73 -18.99 5.09
C PHE A 295 -13.22 -18.39 6.40
N ILE A 296 -14.53 -18.46 6.63
CA ILE A 296 -15.21 -17.76 7.71
C ILE A 296 -15.59 -18.74 8.81
N ARG A 297 -15.15 -18.45 10.04
CA ARG A 297 -15.51 -19.20 11.25
C ARG A 297 -15.46 -18.31 12.49
N ASN A 298 -15.97 -18.81 13.60
CA ASN A 298 -16.08 -18.10 14.88
C ASN A 298 -15.27 -18.71 16.02
N GLY A 299 -14.67 -19.89 15.80
CA GLY A 299 -13.86 -20.59 16.79
C GLY A 299 -12.74 -21.42 16.17
N PRO A 300 -11.70 -21.77 16.95
CA PRO A 300 -10.51 -22.47 16.46
C PRO A 300 -10.80 -23.92 16.02
N ASP A 301 -11.87 -24.53 16.52
CA ASP A 301 -12.27 -25.91 16.24
C ASP A 301 -13.44 -25.99 15.23
N GLU A 302 -13.96 -24.84 14.78
CA GLU A 302 -15.07 -24.79 13.82
C GLU A 302 -14.55 -25.01 12.39
N THR A 303 -15.27 -25.84 11.64
CA THR A 303 -15.06 -25.98 10.19
C THR A 303 -15.47 -24.68 9.51
N PRO A 304 -14.58 -24.03 8.74
CA PRO A 304 -14.90 -22.76 8.11
C PRO A 304 -15.98 -22.92 7.03
N LYS A 305 -16.90 -21.96 6.98
CA LYS A 305 -17.67 -21.70 5.77
C LYS A 305 -16.73 -21.12 4.72
N VAL A 306 -16.62 -21.79 3.57
CA VAL A 306 -15.86 -21.28 2.43
C VAL A 306 -16.77 -20.41 1.57
N ILE A 307 -16.31 -19.20 1.25
CA ILE A 307 -16.94 -18.29 0.29
C ILE A 307 -15.99 -18.19 -0.90
N GLU A 308 -16.42 -18.69 -2.05
CA GLU A 308 -15.61 -18.72 -3.28
C GLU A 308 -16.24 -18.01 -4.47
N ASP A 309 -17.53 -17.66 -4.40
CA ASP A 309 -18.13 -16.72 -5.35
C ASP A 309 -17.51 -15.33 -5.13
N LEU A 310 -16.84 -14.79 -6.16
CA LEU A 310 -16.14 -13.51 -6.05
C LEU A 310 -17.09 -12.34 -5.74
N GLY A 311 -18.36 -12.41 -6.18
CA GLY A 311 -19.37 -11.43 -5.81
C GLY A 311 -19.67 -11.45 -4.31
N GLU A 312 -19.82 -12.63 -3.72
CA GLU A 312 -20.00 -12.79 -2.27
C GLU A 312 -18.75 -12.42 -1.47
N VAL A 313 -17.55 -12.78 -1.95
CA VAL A 313 -16.26 -12.38 -1.34
C VAL A 313 -16.15 -10.86 -1.26
N ARG A 314 -16.36 -10.17 -2.39
CA ARG A 314 -16.27 -8.71 -2.47
C ARG A 314 -17.33 -8.04 -1.61
N LYS A 315 -18.58 -8.50 -1.68
CA LYS A 315 -19.67 -7.98 -0.85
C LYS A 315 -19.37 -8.13 0.64
N PHE A 316 -18.78 -9.24 1.06
CA PHE A 316 -18.36 -9.44 2.45
C PHE A 316 -17.33 -8.39 2.87
N LEU A 317 -16.28 -8.18 2.05
CA LEU A 317 -15.23 -7.21 2.35
C LEU A 317 -15.73 -5.76 2.26
N ASP A 318 -16.60 -5.44 1.32
CA ASP A 318 -17.25 -4.14 1.16
C ASP A 318 -18.00 -3.73 2.42
N ASN A 319 -18.78 -4.65 3.00
CA ASN A 319 -19.55 -4.41 4.22
C ASN A 319 -18.69 -4.04 5.43
N ILE A 320 -17.40 -4.40 5.41
CA ILE A 320 -16.44 -4.11 6.48
C ILE A 320 -15.60 -2.89 6.09
N GLN A 321 -14.85 -2.97 4.99
CA GLN A 321 -13.82 -1.99 4.63
C GLN A 321 -14.39 -0.64 4.18
N SER A 322 -15.62 -0.59 3.66
CA SER A 322 -16.25 0.70 3.32
C SER A 322 -16.51 1.61 4.52
N ARG A 323 -16.51 1.06 5.76
CA ARG A 323 -16.71 1.82 7.01
C ARG A 323 -15.59 2.80 7.27
N ILE A 324 -14.35 2.42 6.93
CA ILE A 324 -13.16 3.22 7.23
C ILE A 324 -12.80 4.16 6.09
N ILE A 325 -13.18 3.88 4.83
CA ILE A 325 -12.89 4.74 3.66
C ILE A 325 -13.83 5.96 3.68
N LYS A 326 -13.54 6.88 4.59
CA LYS A 326 -14.27 8.14 4.81
C LYS A 326 -13.28 9.30 4.90
N PRO A 327 -13.65 10.51 4.46
CA PRO A 327 -12.77 11.68 4.46
C PRO A 327 -12.05 11.91 5.80
N GLU A 328 -12.72 11.72 6.93
CA GLU A 328 -12.19 11.92 8.28
C GLU A 328 -11.10 10.91 8.68
N ASN A 329 -11.13 9.68 8.14
CA ASN A 329 -10.21 8.60 8.49
C ASN A 329 -8.97 8.54 7.58
N ILE A 330 -8.96 9.30 6.48
CA ILE A 330 -7.90 9.24 5.46
C ILE A 330 -6.88 10.34 5.68
N TRP A 331 -5.60 9.95 5.69
CA TRP A 331 -4.46 10.85 5.78
C TRP A 331 -3.75 11.03 4.44
N VAL A 332 -3.38 12.26 4.10
CA VAL A 332 -2.71 12.62 2.83
C VAL A 332 -1.66 13.70 3.08
N GLY A 333 -0.52 13.30 3.66
CA GLY A 333 0.60 14.21 3.99
C GLY A 333 0.34 15.16 5.16
N PRO A 334 1.39 15.78 5.73
CA PRO A 334 2.00 16.95 5.10
C PRO A 334 3.49 16.74 4.80
N ASP A 335 3.85 15.61 4.20
CA ASP A 335 5.22 15.42 3.72
C ASP A 335 5.63 16.55 2.76
N GLU A 336 6.91 16.78 2.60
CA GLU A 336 7.46 17.78 1.68
C GLU A 336 8.47 17.13 0.75
N GLU A 337 8.83 17.82 -0.33
CA GLU A 337 9.92 17.37 -1.19
C GLU A 337 11.18 17.17 -0.33
N HIS A 338 11.83 16.03 -0.54
CA HIS A 338 12.98 15.53 0.20
C HIS A 338 12.76 15.13 1.66
N ASP A 339 11.52 14.97 2.12
CA ASP A 339 11.29 14.10 3.27
C ASP A 339 11.54 12.62 2.91
N LEU A 340 11.67 11.77 3.92
CA LEU A 340 11.65 10.33 3.76
C LEU A 340 10.50 9.74 4.59
N ILE A 341 9.57 9.07 3.91
CA ILE A 341 8.40 8.46 4.53
C ILE A 341 8.71 6.97 4.72
N ILE A 342 8.55 6.48 5.94
CA ILE A 342 8.63 5.06 6.29
C ILE A 342 7.25 4.64 6.77
N PHE A 343 6.69 3.57 6.25
CA PHE A 343 5.42 3.07 6.79
C PHE A 343 5.39 1.55 6.89
N GLY A 344 4.71 1.10 7.95
CA GLY A 344 4.47 -0.30 8.26
C GLY A 344 3.29 -0.80 7.46
N SER A 345 3.57 -1.55 6.41
CA SER A 345 2.57 -2.17 5.53
C SER A 345 1.53 -2.97 6.33
N HIS A 346 1.93 -3.66 7.40
CA HIS A 346 1.06 -4.53 8.20
C HIS A 346 -0.01 -3.79 9.05
N GLY A 347 -0.10 -2.46 8.99
CA GLY A 347 -1.10 -1.69 9.71
C GLY A 347 -1.74 -0.56 8.91
N LEU A 348 -1.36 -0.41 7.63
CA LEU A 348 -1.88 0.64 6.76
C LEU A 348 -2.27 0.07 5.40
N LEU A 349 -3.36 0.59 4.86
CA LEU A 349 -3.61 0.59 3.43
C LEU A 349 -3.20 1.95 2.88
N HIS A 350 -2.74 1.97 1.64
CA HIS A 350 -2.44 3.20 0.92
C HIS A 350 -3.02 3.18 -0.49
N SER A 351 -3.15 4.37 -1.07
CA SER A 351 -3.63 4.55 -2.43
C SER A 351 -2.91 5.69 -3.14
N ASN A 352 -2.61 5.48 -4.42
CA ASN A 352 -2.15 6.54 -5.29
C ASN A 352 -3.33 7.45 -5.67
N ILE A 353 -3.08 8.74 -5.73
CA ILE A 353 -4.05 9.73 -6.17
C ILE A 353 -3.52 10.33 -7.47
N ASP A 354 -4.31 10.21 -8.53
CA ASP A 354 -3.93 10.74 -9.84
C ASP A 354 -4.08 12.26 -9.91
N TYR A 355 -3.46 12.87 -10.91
CA TYR A 355 -3.53 14.31 -11.22
C TYR A 355 -3.23 14.55 -12.71
N PRO A 356 -3.71 15.68 -13.30
CA PRO A 356 -3.41 16.03 -14.67
C PRO A 356 -1.91 16.18 -14.94
N ALA A 357 -1.41 15.58 -16.01
CA ALA A 357 0.00 15.69 -16.38
C ALA A 357 0.44 17.14 -16.66
N SER A 358 -0.51 17.99 -17.08
CA SER A 358 -0.34 19.44 -17.27
C SER A 358 0.02 20.19 -15.98
N TRP A 359 -0.14 19.58 -14.80
CA TRP A 359 0.18 20.20 -13.51
C TRP A 359 1.63 20.01 -13.08
N GLY A 360 2.45 19.40 -13.94
CA GLY A 360 3.90 19.28 -13.78
C GLY A 360 4.36 17.88 -13.44
N VAL A 361 5.68 17.75 -13.32
CA VAL A 361 6.36 16.47 -13.07
C VAL A 361 6.13 16.00 -11.64
N ARG A 362 6.02 14.67 -11.48
CA ARG A 362 6.14 14.00 -10.18
C ARG A 362 7.26 12.99 -10.21
N THR A 363 8.08 13.02 -9.17
CA THR A 363 9.17 12.08 -8.94
C THR A 363 9.10 11.60 -7.50
N ILE A 364 8.73 10.35 -7.30
CA ILE A 364 8.86 9.65 -6.02
C ILE A 364 9.78 8.46 -6.23
N HIS A 365 10.72 8.24 -5.30
CA HIS A 365 11.46 6.99 -5.25
C HIS A 365 10.79 6.08 -4.22
N GLN A 366 10.47 4.85 -4.62
CA GLN A 366 9.85 3.86 -3.74
C GLN A 366 10.69 2.61 -3.68
N ALA A 367 10.78 2.01 -2.49
CA ALA A 367 11.22 0.64 -2.34
C ALA A 367 10.38 -0.10 -1.30
N PHE A 368 10.13 -1.36 -1.60
CA PHE A 368 9.53 -2.35 -0.73
C PHE A 368 10.04 -3.72 -1.18
N MET A 369 10.22 -4.64 -0.24
CA MET A 369 10.73 -5.98 -0.53
C MET A 369 9.93 -6.99 0.30
N PRO A 370 9.83 -8.25 -0.15
CA PRO A 370 9.16 -9.25 0.65
C PRO A 370 10.03 -9.61 1.84
N THR A 371 9.37 -10.05 2.90
CA THR A 371 10.01 -10.56 4.10
C THR A 371 9.87 -12.07 4.15
N SER A 372 10.76 -12.75 4.87
CA SER A 372 10.63 -14.19 5.12
C SER A 372 9.68 -14.52 6.28
N LYS A 373 9.22 -13.52 7.04
CA LYS A 373 8.23 -13.70 8.12
C LYS A 373 6.85 -13.09 7.79
N PRO A 374 5.87 -13.90 7.40
CA PRO A 374 4.51 -13.43 7.13
C PRO A 374 3.84 -12.84 8.38
N PRO A 375 2.76 -12.07 8.22
CA PRO A 375 1.99 -11.54 9.33
C PRO A 375 1.35 -12.68 10.12
N VAL A 376 1.22 -12.49 11.43
CA VAL A 376 0.59 -13.46 12.33
C VAL A 376 -0.77 -12.94 12.79
N GLY A 377 -1.75 -13.83 12.80
CA GLY A 377 -3.06 -13.56 13.34
C GLY A 377 -3.17 -13.96 14.81
N PRO A 378 -4.26 -13.57 15.49
CA PRO A 378 -4.49 -13.94 16.88
C PRO A 378 -4.79 -15.43 17.04
N VAL A 379 -5.30 -16.07 15.98
CA VAL A 379 -5.58 -17.51 15.93
C VAL A 379 -4.85 -18.12 14.72
N PRO A 380 -4.14 -19.25 14.88
CA PRO A 380 -3.49 -19.92 13.76
C PRO A 380 -4.48 -20.36 12.68
N ILE A 381 -4.07 -20.24 11.42
CA ILE A 381 -4.75 -20.89 10.29
C ILE A 381 -4.53 -22.40 10.42
N PRO A 382 -5.57 -23.24 10.35
CA PRO A 382 -5.40 -24.69 10.36
C PRO A 382 -4.56 -25.14 9.16
N ASP A 383 -3.78 -26.21 9.32
CA ASP A 383 -3.10 -26.82 8.18
C ASP A 383 -4.13 -27.56 7.31
N ILE A 384 -4.57 -26.89 6.24
CA ILE A 384 -5.58 -27.41 5.30
C ILE A 384 -4.94 -28.16 4.13
N SER A 385 -3.61 -28.38 4.14
CA SER A 385 -2.90 -29.13 3.09
C SER A 385 -3.24 -30.63 3.04
N LYS A 386 -4.19 -31.08 3.87
CA LYS A 386 -4.63 -32.48 4.01
C LYS A 386 -6.12 -32.72 3.73
N GLN A 387 -6.84 -31.76 3.14
CA GLN A 387 -8.23 -31.96 2.72
C GLN A 387 -8.37 -32.07 1.21
#